data_AF-A0A2M8E8J7-F1
#
_entry.id   AF-A0A2M8E8J7-F1
#
_cell.length_a   1.000
_cell.length_b   1.000
_cell.length_c   1.000
_cell.angle_alpha   90.00
_cell.angle_beta   90.00
_cell.angle_gamma   90.00
#
_symmetry.space_group_name_H-M   'P 1'
#
loop_
_entity.id
_entity.type
_entity.pdbx_description
1 polymer ?
#
loop_
_entity_poly.entity_id
_entity_poly.type
_entity_poly.pdbx_seq_one_letter_code
_entity_poly.pdbx_strand_id
1 'polypeptide(L)'
;SQQVMESGAAAGVATPTGVPGAVTNQPPGPSAAPINGAAQTPTAAGATGAGTGGRKESIVNYEVDKTVRVVRGGTGTIKRISAAVVINHQTTTDAKGKTTTSPISDAQMEKLTSLVRETVGFNKERGDSVNVVNTPFTVDKLKVEPLPVWQQPVLLDLLRSLAWPVGTLLFAALVLLGLVRPALKVLAQPVPARVGAAAGAAALDAVEAEQPERPMLASPTAAPQQAAEPTPGELALEDARKLTRDNPAAVANIVKTWINGEAPA
;
A
#
# COMPACT_ATOMS: atom_id res chain seq x y z
N SER A 1 -67.87 -1.83 -4.99
CA SER A 1 -69.31 -1.70 -4.68
C SER A 1 -70.06 -1.15 -5.88
N GLN A 2 -71.29 -1.57 -6.14
CA GLN A 2 -72.11 -1.07 -7.25
C GLN A 2 -73.40 -0.44 -6.70
N GLN A 3 -73.72 0.77 -7.17
CA GLN A 3 -75.00 1.44 -6.91
C GLN A 3 -75.71 1.68 -8.24
N VAL A 4 -76.95 1.21 -8.36
CA VAL A 4 -77.80 1.40 -9.54
C VAL A 4 -78.99 2.26 -9.14
N MET A 5 -79.22 3.35 -9.88
CA MET A 5 -80.37 4.23 -9.77
C MET A 5 -81.18 4.13 -11.05
N GLU A 6 -82.44 3.71 -10.95
CA GLU A 6 -83.40 3.70 -12.05
C GLU A 6 -84.55 4.66 -11.71
N SER A 7 -84.79 5.65 -12.56
CA SER A 7 -85.98 6.51 -12.48
C SER A 7 -86.81 6.34 -13.74
N GLY A 8 -88.01 5.78 -13.59
CA GLY A 8 -89.04 5.74 -14.62
C GLY A 8 -89.98 6.94 -14.50
N ALA A 9 -90.27 7.62 -15.62
CA ALA A 9 -91.31 8.64 -15.64
C ALA A 9 -92.68 7.98 -15.46
N ALA A 10 -93.40 8.31 -14.38
CA ALA A 10 -94.81 7.99 -14.25
C ALA A 10 -95.59 8.75 -15.32
N ALA A 11 -95.94 8.07 -16.41
CA ALA A 11 -96.85 8.62 -17.41
C ALA A 11 -98.20 8.88 -16.75
N GLY A 12 -98.69 10.11 -16.87
CA GLY A 12 -100.01 10.52 -16.40
C GLY A 12 -101.10 9.57 -16.92
N VAL A 13 -102.12 9.39 -16.07
CA VAL A 13 -103.28 8.52 -16.26
C VAL A 13 -103.85 8.66 -17.68
N ALA A 14 -103.49 7.72 -18.56
CA ALA A 14 -104.18 7.47 -19.80
C ALA A 14 -105.10 6.25 -19.57
N THR A 15 -106.39 6.45 -19.81
CA THR A 15 -107.44 5.42 -19.68
C THR A 15 -107.08 4.15 -20.46
N PRO A 16 -107.19 2.95 -19.86
CA PRO A 16 -106.80 1.70 -20.50
C PRO A 16 -107.80 1.30 -21.59
N THR A 17 -107.37 1.31 -22.85
CA THR A 17 -108.05 0.59 -23.94
C THR A 17 -107.07 -0.42 -24.54
N GLY A 18 -107.15 -1.67 -24.06
CA GLY A 18 -106.40 -2.82 -24.58
C GLY A 18 -105.87 -3.75 -23.49
N VAL A 19 -105.96 -5.07 -23.71
CA VAL A 19 -105.44 -6.09 -22.80
C VAL A 19 -103.91 -6.00 -22.75
N PRO A 20 -103.30 -5.69 -21.59
CA PRO A 20 -101.84 -5.61 -21.46
C PRO A 20 -101.21 -6.99 -21.63
N GLY A 21 -100.35 -7.16 -22.64
CA GLY A 21 -99.52 -8.37 -22.80
C GLY A 21 -99.27 -8.83 -24.23
N ALA A 22 -100.09 -8.43 -25.20
CA ALA A 22 -99.96 -8.95 -26.58
C ALA A 22 -98.74 -8.39 -27.34
N VAL A 23 -98.30 -7.15 -27.05
CA VAL A 23 -97.17 -6.52 -27.77
C VAL A 23 -95.81 -6.69 -27.08
N THR A 24 -95.78 -7.12 -25.82
CA THR A 24 -94.53 -7.29 -25.05
C THR A 24 -93.78 -8.57 -25.41
N ASN A 25 -94.46 -9.56 -26.00
CA ASN A 25 -93.87 -10.84 -26.38
C ASN A 25 -93.72 -11.01 -27.90
N GLN A 26 -93.81 -9.91 -28.67
CA GLN A 26 -93.52 -9.94 -30.10
C GLN A 26 -92.01 -9.74 -30.29
N PRO A 27 -91.24 -10.77 -30.69
CA PRO A 27 -89.83 -10.57 -31.04
C PRO A 27 -89.75 -9.57 -32.21
N PRO A 28 -88.76 -8.65 -32.21
CA PRO A 28 -88.54 -7.75 -33.35
C PRO A 28 -88.41 -8.58 -34.63
N GLY A 29 -89.19 -8.23 -35.66
CA GLY A 29 -89.04 -8.83 -36.98
C GLY A 29 -87.62 -8.64 -37.50
N PRO A 30 -87.10 -9.58 -38.30
CA PRO A 30 -85.73 -9.50 -38.80
C PRO A 30 -85.51 -8.19 -39.57
N SER A 31 -84.47 -7.44 -39.20
CA SER A 31 -84.06 -6.22 -39.88
C SER A 31 -83.54 -6.56 -41.28
N ALA A 32 -84.39 -6.42 -42.30
CA ALA A 32 -83.97 -6.47 -43.69
C ALA A 32 -83.52 -5.07 -44.13
N ALA A 33 -82.25 -4.74 -43.88
CA ALA A 33 -81.59 -3.61 -44.54
C ALA A 33 -80.99 -4.11 -45.86
N PRO A 34 -81.52 -3.73 -47.04
CA PRO A 34 -80.95 -4.15 -48.32
C PRO A 34 -79.54 -3.56 -48.45
N ILE A 35 -78.52 -4.41 -48.58
CA ILE A 35 -77.12 -3.94 -48.59
C ILE A 35 -76.73 -3.24 -49.92
N ASN A 36 -77.64 -3.15 -50.90
CA ASN A 36 -77.40 -2.51 -52.20
C ASN A 36 -78.71 -2.01 -52.88
N GLY A 37 -79.58 -1.30 -52.15
CA GLY A 37 -80.79 -0.67 -52.70
C GLY A 37 -80.81 0.86 -52.51
N ALA A 38 -81.42 1.59 -53.44
CA ALA A 38 -81.53 3.05 -53.39
C ALA A 38 -82.19 3.54 -52.08
N ALA A 39 -81.64 4.61 -51.50
CA ALA A 39 -82.08 5.16 -50.22
C ALA A 39 -83.57 5.52 -50.22
N GLN A 40 -84.34 4.89 -49.34
CA GLN A 40 -85.73 5.24 -49.08
C GLN A 40 -85.78 6.53 -48.25
N THR A 41 -86.50 7.54 -48.73
CA THR A 41 -86.87 8.73 -47.95
C THR A 41 -87.70 8.32 -46.73
N PRO A 42 -87.37 8.78 -45.51
CA PRO A 42 -88.09 8.38 -44.32
C PRO A 42 -89.49 8.99 -44.34
N THR A 43 -90.51 8.16 -44.56
CA THR A 43 -91.90 8.52 -44.31
C THR A 43 -92.12 8.61 -42.82
N ALA A 44 -92.48 9.80 -42.33
CA ALA A 44 -92.91 10.01 -40.96
C ALA A 44 -94.22 9.26 -40.71
N ALA A 45 -94.13 8.06 -40.14
CA ALA A 45 -95.26 7.39 -39.53
C ALA A 45 -95.59 8.13 -38.22
N GLY A 46 -96.63 8.98 -38.27
CA GLY A 46 -97.27 9.48 -37.07
C GLY A 46 -97.98 8.32 -36.35
N ALA A 47 -97.42 7.88 -35.23
CA ALA A 47 -98.14 7.15 -34.19
C ALA A 47 -97.37 7.27 -32.87
N THR A 48 -97.78 8.26 -32.07
CA THR A 48 -97.90 8.20 -30.61
C THR A 48 -97.12 7.08 -29.89
N GLY A 49 -95.82 7.30 -29.72
CA GLY A 49 -95.05 6.68 -28.65
C GLY A 49 -94.62 7.78 -27.71
N ALA A 50 -95.38 8.01 -26.63
CA ALA A 50 -94.85 8.76 -25.50
C ALA A 50 -93.61 8.00 -25.02
N GLY A 51 -92.43 8.47 -25.43
CA GLY A 51 -91.17 7.89 -25.01
C GLY A 51 -91.11 7.97 -23.49
N THR A 52 -91.36 6.85 -22.82
CA THR A 52 -91.11 6.69 -21.40
C THR A 52 -89.61 6.78 -21.21
N GLY A 53 -89.12 8.02 -21.04
CA GLY A 53 -87.73 8.32 -20.75
C GLY A 53 -87.35 7.75 -19.40
N GLY A 54 -86.88 6.50 -19.37
CA GLY A 54 -86.25 5.90 -18.21
C GLY A 54 -84.78 6.29 -18.18
N ARG A 55 -84.31 6.86 -17.06
CA ARG A 55 -82.88 7.10 -16.80
C ARG A 55 -82.37 6.00 -15.88
N LYS A 56 -81.37 5.26 -16.36
CA LYS A 56 -80.63 4.26 -15.57
C LYS A 56 -79.18 4.72 -15.41
N GLU A 57 -78.74 4.92 -14.18
CA GLU A 57 -77.39 5.32 -13.83
C GLU A 57 -76.77 4.23 -12.94
N SER A 58 -75.58 3.75 -13.28
CA SER A 58 -74.87 2.71 -12.53
C SER A 58 -73.47 3.19 -12.21
N ILE A 59 -73.17 3.39 -10.92
CA ILE A 59 -71.84 3.75 -10.42
C ILE A 59 -71.21 2.48 -9.86
N VAL A 60 -70.09 2.06 -10.43
CA VAL A 60 -69.30 0.90 -9.95
C VAL A 60 -67.97 1.40 -9.41
N ASN A 61 -67.76 1.26 -8.10
CA ASN A 61 -66.49 1.52 -7.46
C ASN A 61 -65.68 0.22 -7.43
N TYR A 62 -64.53 0.23 -8.11
CA TYR A 62 -63.57 -0.86 -8.07
C TYR A 62 -62.49 -0.53 -7.03
N GLU A 63 -62.28 -1.44 -6.08
CA GLU A 63 -61.06 -1.43 -5.29
C GLU A 63 -60.02 -2.22 -6.08
N VAL A 64 -58.95 -1.55 -6.50
CA VAL A 64 -57.87 -2.18 -7.25
C VAL A 64 -56.79 -2.59 -6.29
N ASP A 65 -56.29 -3.82 -6.42
CA ASP A 65 -55.22 -4.33 -5.58
C ASP A 65 -53.96 -3.45 -5.72
N LYS A 66 -53.47 -2.93 -4.60
CA LYS A 66 -52.23 -2.13 -4.54
C LYS A 66 -51.10 -2.98 -3.97
N THR A 67 -50.10 -3.26 -4.80
CA THR A 67 -48.85 -3.85 -4.33
C THR A 67 -47.82 -2.76 -4.08
N VAL A 68 -47.43 -2.55 -2.82
CA VAL A 68 -46.34 -1.62 -2.45
C VAL A 68 -45.07 -2.41 -2.19
N ARG A 69 -44.05 -2.23 -3.03
CA ARG A 69 -42.72 -2.81 -2.82
C ARG A 69 -41.77 -1.74 -2.30
N VAL A 70 -41.31 -1.89 -1.05
CA VAL A 70 -40.23 -1.06 -0.50
C VAL A 70 -38.92 -1.82 -0.65
N VAL A 71 -38.04 -1.35 -1.54
CA VAL A 71 -36.70 -1.91 -1.71
C VAL A 71 -35.70 -1.03 -0.97
N ARG A 72 -35.09 -1.55 0.09
CA ARG A 72 -33.91 -0.93 0.72
C ARG A 72 -32.68 -1.60 0.12
N GLY A 73 -32.00 -0.91 -0.78
CA GLY A 73 -30.74 -1.38 -1.34
C GLY A 73 -29.65 -1.44 -0.26
N GLY A 74 -28.83 -2.48 -0.28
CA GLY A 74 -27.60 -2.53 0.51
C GLY A 74 -26.59 -1.48 0.02
N THR A 75 -25.77 -0.96 0.92
CA THR A 75 -24.66 -0.05 0.58
C THR A 75 -23.49 -0.84 0.00
N GLY A 76 -22.79 -0.29 -1.01
CA GLY A 76 -21.58 -0.90 -1.56
C GLY A 76 -21.80 -1.79 -2.79
N THR A 77 -22.73 -1.42 -3.69
CA THR A 77 -22.89 -2.13 -4.96
C THR A 77 -21.78 -1.77 -5.95
N ILE A 78 -21.27 -2.77 -6.67
CA ILE A 78 -20.26 -2.57 -7.71
C ILE A 78 -20.94 -1.95 -8.93
N LYS A 79 -20.53 -0.73 -9.31
CA LYS A 79 -21.05 -0.04 -10.50
C LYS A 79 -20.35 -0.47 -11.79
N ARG A 80 -19.05 -0.74 -11.75
CA ARG A 80 -18.23 -1.16 -12.89
C ARG A 80 -16.92 -1.77 -12.44
N ILE A 81 -16.45 -2.79 -13.14
CA ILE A 81 -15.13 -3.39 -13.00
C ILE A 81 -14.30 -3.10 -14.24
N SER A 82 -13.06 -2.64 -14.03
CA SER A 82 -12.07 -2.45 -15.08
C SER A 82 -10.80 -3.17 -14.70
N ALA A 83 -10.41 -4.19 -15.46
CA ALA A 83 -9.22 -5.00 -15.21
C ALA A 83 -8.33 -5.04 -16.46
N ALA A 84 -7.03 -4.90 -16.24
CA ALA A 84 -6.00 -5.07 -17.26
C ALA A 84 -4.99 -6.09 -16.74
N VAL A 85 -4.73 -7.13 -17.54
CA VAL A 85 -3.81 -8.22 -17.19
C VAL A 85 -2.73 -8.30 -18.26
N VAL A 86 -1.48 -8.24 -17.82
CA VAL A 86 -0.31 -8.40 -18.70
C VAL A 86 0.33 -9.74 -18.40
N ILE A 87 0.50 -10.56 -19.42
CA ILE A 87 1.07 -11.90 -19.30
C ILE A 87 2.43 -11.90 -20.00
N ASN A 88 3.41 -12.51 -19.32
CA ASN A 88 4.73 -12.68 -19.92
C ASN A 88 4.70 -13.77 -20.99
N HIS A 89 5.61 -13.65 -21.96
CA HIS A 89 5.86 -14.70 -22.93
C HIS A 89 6.27 -16.02 -22.24
N GLN A 90 5.87 -17.13 -22.84
CA GLN A 90 6.28 -18.45 -22.37
C GLN A 90 7.76 -18.66 -22.69
N THR A 91 8.49 -19.12 -21.67
CA THR A 91 9.92 -19.38 -21.77
C THR A 91 10.13 -20.88 -21.77
N THR A 92 10.67 -21.42 -22.87
CA THR A 92 10.95 -22.85 -23.02
C THR A 92 12.46 -23.03 -23.10
N THR A 93 12.99 -23.95 -22.32
CA THR A 93 14.41 -24.32 -22.36
C THR A 93 14.55 -25.63 -23.12
N ASP A 94 15.28 -25.61 -24.22
CA ASP A 94 15.59 -26.81 -25.01
C ASP A 94 16.55 -27.74 -24.24
N ALA A 95 16.62 -29.02 -24.63
CA ALA A 95 17.50 -30.04 -24.04
C ALA A 95 19.00 -29.64 -24.11
N LYS A 96 19.36 -28.70 -24.98
CA LYS A 96 20.71 -28.13 -25.12
C LYS A 96 20.94 -26.89 -24.24
N GLY A 97 20.02 -26.57 -23.33
CA GLY A 97 20.12 -25.44 -22.40
C GLY A 97 19.85 -24.07 -23.05
N LYS A 98 19.43 -24.02 -24.31
CA LYS A 98 19.04 -22.77 -24.97
C LYS A 98 17.62 -22.40 -24.55
N THR A 99 17.50 -21.28 -23.84
CA THR A 99 16.22 -20.70 -23.48
C THR A 99 15.70 -19.85 -24.64
N THR A 100 14.49 -20.15 -25.11
CA THR A 100 13.76 -19.34 -26.10
C THR A 100 12.47 -18.81 -25.48
N THR A 101 12.16 -17.57 -25.81
CA THR A 101 10.95 -16.89 -25.34
C THR A 101 10.02 -16.72 -26.52
N SER A 102 8.81 -17.26 -26.42
CA SER A 102 7.81 -17.27 -27.48
C SER A 102 6.51 -16.65 -26.98
N PRO A 103 5.74 -15.94 -27.83
CA PRO A 103 4.41 -15.51 -27.45
C PRO A 103 3.51 -16.72 -27.12
N ILE A 104 2.50 -16.48 -26.27
CA ILE A 104 1.43 -17.43 -25.98
C ILE A 104 0.56 -17.56 -27.24
N SER A 105 0.06 -18.76 -27.51
CA SER A 105 -0.84 -18.99 -28.64
C SER A 105 -2.20 -18.30 -28.46
N ASP A 106 -2.84 -17.89 -29.55
CA ASP A 106 -4.14 -17.19 -29.51
C ASP A 106 -5.22 -18.03 -28.80
N ALA A 107 -5.24 -19.34 -29.04
CA ALA A 107 -6.17 -20.26 -28.38
C ALA A 107 -5.96 -20.32 -26.85
N GLN A 108 -4.73 -20.17 -26.36
CA GLN A 108 -4.45 -20.06 -24.93
C GLN A 108 -4.83 -18.68 -24.38
N MET A 109 -4.61 -17.61 -25.17
CA MET A 109 -5.01 -16.25 -24.80
C MET A 109 -6.52 -16.12 -24.64
N GLU A 110 -7.32 -16.77 -25.48
CA GLU A 110 -8.78 -16.82 -25.34
C GLU A 110 -9.20 -17.52 -24.03
N LYS A 111 -8.59 -18.66 -23.72
CA LYS A 111 -8.83 -19.40 -22.47
C LYS A 111 -8.45 -18.59 -21.23
N LEU A 112 -7.32 -17.88 -21.28
CA LEU A 112 -6.89 -17.00 -20.20
C LEU A 112 -7.86 -15.83 -20.06
N THR A 113 -8.30 -15.24 -21.17
CA THR A 113 -9.27 -14.15 -21.15
C THR A 113 -10.62 -14.58 -20.58
N SER A 114 -11.11 -15.78 -20.93
CA SER A 114 -12.36 -16.30 -20.36
C SER A 114 -12.21 -16.60 -18.87
N LEU A 115 -11.09 -17.20 -18.45
CA LEU A 115 -10.81 -17.46 -17.03
C LEU A 115 -10.74 -16.17 -16.21
N VAL A 116 -10.07 -15.14 -16.72
CA VAL A 116 -9.98 -13.84 -16.06
C VAL A 116 -11.36 -13.21 -15.96
N ARG A 117 -12.17 -13.23 -17.03
CA ARG A 117 -13.54 -12.69 -17.04
C ARG A 117 -14.43 -13.38 -16.00
N GLU A 118 -14.35 -14.70 -15.90
CA GLU A 118 -15.12 -15.48 -14.92
C GLU A 118 -14.68 -15.14 -13.49
N THR A 119 -13.36 -15.09 -13.25
CA THR A 119 -12.79 -14.83 -11.92
C THR A 119 -13.16 -13.45 -11.38
N VAL A 120 -13.22 -12.43 -12.25
CA VAL A 120 -13.62 -11.08 -11.84
C VAL A 120 -15.13 -10.87 -11.80
N GLY A 121 -15.93 -11.86 -12.21
CA GLY A 121 -17.38 -11.75 -12.31
C GLY A 121 -17.82 -10.74 -13.37
N PHE A 122 -17.16 -10.75 -14.53
CA PHE A 122 -17.41 -9.83 -15.64
C PHE A 122 -18.90 -9.78 -16.02
N ASN A 123 -19.45 -8.56 -16.05
CA ASN A 123 -20.81 -8.31 -16.47
C ASN A 123 -20.85 -7.21 -17.54
N LYS A 124 -21.32 -7.58 -18.74
CA LYS A 124 -21.45 -6.65 -19.88
C LYS A 124 -22.51 -5.57 -19.65
N GLU A 125 -23.62 -5.90 -18.98
CA GLU A 125 -24.72 -4.98 -18.67
C GLU A 125 -24.29 -3.94 -17.61
N ARG A 126 -23.40 -4.33 -16.69
CA ARG A 126 -22.75 -3.42 -15.74
C ARG A 126 -21.74 -2.47 -16.40
N GLY A 127 -21.33 -2.77 -17.63
CA GLY A 127 -20.35 -1.98 -18.38
C GLY A 127 -18.90 -2.30 -18.00
N ASP A 128 -18.64 -3.54 -17.57
CA ASP A 128 -17.29 -3.97 -17.22
C ASP A 128 -16.36 -4.07 -18.43
N SER A 129 -15.07 -3.95 -18.19
CA SER A 129 -14.02 -4.04 -19.22
C SER A 129 -12.85 -4.89 -18.70
N VAL A 130 -12.48 -5.94 -19.45
CA VAL A 130 -11.32 -6.78 -19.15
C VAL A 130 -10.44 -6.83 -20.39
N ASN A 131 -9.18 -6.43 -20.27
CA ASN A 131 -8.18 -6.52 -21.32
C ASN A 131 -7.00 -7.39 -20.88
N VAL A 132 -6.62 -8.35 -21.72
CA VAL A 132 -5.50 -9.26 -21.46
C VAL A 132 -4.51 -9.12 -22.61
N VAL A 133 -3.28 -8.77 -22.30
CA VAL A 133 -2.22 -8.57 -23.29
C VAL A 133 -1.03 -9.46 -22.98
N ASN A 134 -0.40 -9.99 -24.03
CA ASN A 134 0.82 -10.78 -23.91
C ASN A 134 2.01 -9.94 -24.38
N THR A 135 2.95 -9.69 -23.48
CA THR A 135 4.14 -8.88 -23.77
C THR A 135 5.36 -9.47 -23.10
N PRO A 136 6.55 -9.46 -23.74
CA PRO A 136 7.76 -9.97 -23.13
C PRO A 136 8.17 -9.05 -21.97
N PHE A 137 8.40 -9.64 -20.79
CA PHE A 137 8.90 -8.88 -19.65
C PHE A 137 10.42 -8.74 -19.77
N THR A 138 10.91 -7.53 -19.53
CA THR A 138 12.35 -7.30 -19.38
C THR A 138 12.77 -7.87 -18.04
N VAL A 139 13.49 -8.99 -18.08
CA VAL A 139 14.19 -9.48 -16.89
C VAL A 139 15.49 -8.69 -16.83
N ASP A 140 15.55 -7.67 -15.97
CA ASP A 140 16.81 -7.07 -15.60
C ASP A 140 17.62 -8.15 -14.89
N LYS A 141 18.42 -8.88 -15.67
CA LYS A 141 19.50 -9.66 -15.11
C LYS A 141 20.40 -8.63 -14.48
N LEU A 142 20.27 -8.47 -13.16
CA LEU A 142 21.26 -7.81 -12.33
C LEU A 142 22.58 -8.44 -12.76
N LYS A 143 23.30 -7.71 -13.61
CA LYS A 143 24.61 -8.10 -14.04
C LYS A 143 25.42 -7.88 -12.79
N VAL A 144 25.57 -8.94 -12.00
CA VAL A 144 26.53 -9.01 -10.93
C VAL A 144 27.85 -8.89 -11.66
N GLU A 145 28.25 -7.66 -11.93
CA GLU A 145 29.56 -7.37 -12.47
C GLU A 145 30.52 -7.94 -11.42
N PRO A 146 31.41 -8.86 -11.82
CA PRO A 146 32.29 -9.50 -10.85
C PRO A 146 33.08 -8.38 -10.17
N LEU A 147 32.84 -8.18 -8.88
CA LEU A 147 33.56 -7.17 -8.13
C LEU A 147 35.06 -7.50 -8.24
N PRO A 148 35.91 -6.48 -8.48
CA PRO A 148 37.35 -6.68 -8.45
C PRO A 148 37.77 -7.38 -7.16
N VAL A 149 38.83 -8.20 -7.22
CA VAL A 149 39.22 -9.09 -6.13
C VAL A 149 39.37 -8.36 -4.79
N TRP A 150 39.86 -7.11 -4.79
CA TRP A 150 40.03 -6.26 -3.60
C TRP A 150 38.71 -5.71 -2.99
N GLN A 151 37.59 -5.73 -3.72
CA GLN A 151 36.27 -5.33 -3.23
C GLN A 151 35.39 -6.53 -2.85
N GLN A 152 35.91 -7.75 -2.99
CA GLN A 152 35.16 -8.92 -2.58
C GLN A 152 35.01 -8.94 -1.06
N PRO A 153 33.79 -9.11 -0.53
CA PRO A 153 33.55 -9.10 0.92
C PRO A 153 34.39 -10.14 1.64
N VAL A 154 34.59 -11.30 1.01
CA VAL A 154 35.45 -12.38 1.51
C VAL A 154 36.89 -11.93 1.72
N LEU A 155 37.47 -11.15 0.79
CA LEU A 155 38.86 -10.69 0.94
C LEU A 155 38.98 -9.59 2.00
N LEU A 156 38.00 -8.69 2.09
CA LEU A 156 37.99 -7.67 3.13
C LEU A 156 37.81 -8.28 4.53
N ASP A 157 36.97 -9.30 4.66
CA ASP A 157 36.80 -10.04 5.92
C ASP A 157 38.06 -10.82 6.29
N LEU A 158 38.72 -11.44 5.31
CA LEU A 158 40.01 -12.10 5.53
C LEU A 158 41.10 -11.10 5.94
N LEU A 159 41.17 -9.95 5.26
CA LEU A 159 42.15 -8.91 5.59
C LEU A 159 41.91 -8.35 6.99
N ARG A 160 40.64 -8.10 7.37
CA ARG A 160 40.29 -7.60 8.70
C ARG A 160 40.59 -8.61 9.80
N SER A 161 40.33 -9.89 9.55
CA SER A 161 40.62 -10.96 10.51
C SER A 161 42.13 -11.20 10.68
N LEU A 162 42.93 -11.06 9.62
CA LEU A 162 44.39 -11.19 9.70
C LEU A 162 45.10 -9.90 10.14
N ALA A 163 44.47 -8.73 9.99
CA ALA A 163 45.09 -7.45 10.34
C ALA A 163 45.51 -7.39 11.82
N TRP A 164 44.68 -7.91 12.73
CA TRP A 164 44.99 -7.92 14.17
C TRP A 164 46.15 -8.85 14.57
N PRO A 165 46.16 -10.14 14.20
CA PRO A 165 47.27 -11.03 14.53
C PRO A 165 48.56 -10.66 13.80
N VAL A 166 48.48 -10.27 12.52
CA VAL A 166 49.68 -9.83 11.77
C VAL A 166 50.21 -8.52 12.32
N GLY A 167 49.33 -7.57 12.66
CA GLY A 167 49.70 -6.29 13.25
C GLY A 167 50.36 -6.44 14.62
N THR A 168 49.81 -7.27 15.50
CA THR A 168 50.41 -7.54 16.81
C THR A 168 51.75 -8.27 16.70
N LEU A 169 51.88 -9.22 15.77
CA LEU A 169 53.15 -9.91 15.51
C LEU A 169 54.22 -8.95 14.99
N LEU A 170 53.88 -8.08 14.02
CA LEU A 170 54.79 -7.05 13.50
C LEU A 170 55.19 -6.06 14.60
N PHE A 171 54.25 -5.62 15.41
CA PHE A 171 54.54 -4.72 16.53
C PHE A 171 55.46 -5.38 17.57
N ALA A 172 55.18 -6.63 17.95
CA ALA A 172 56.04 -7.39 18.85
C ALA A 172 57.45 -7.58 18.27
N ALA A 173 57.58 -7.85 16.97
CA ALA A 173 58.87 -7.94 16.30
C ALA A 173 59.62 -6.60 16.30
N LEU A 174 58.94 -5.48 16.08
CA LEU A 174 59.52 -4.15 16.16
C LEU A 174 59.99 -3.80 17.58
N VAL A 175 59.21 -4.12 18.61
CA VAL A 175 59.61 -3.91 20.03
C VAL A 175 60.80 -4.80 20.39
N LEU A 176 60.77 -6.06 19.99
CA LEU A 176 61.86 -7.00 20.27
C LEU A 176 63.17 -6.58 19.59
N LEU A 177 63.11 -6.16 18.33
CA LEU A 177 64.28 -5.72 17.58
C LEU A 177 64.76 -4.32 17.98
N GLY A 178 63.81 -3.39 18.21
CA GLY A 178 64.09 -1.97 18.44
C GLY A 178 64.38 -1.61 19.89
N LEU A 179 63.79 -2.29 20.88
CA LEU A 179 63.96 -1.96 22.30
C LEU A 179 64.65 -3.08 23.09
N VAL A 180 64.17 -4.31 22.96
CA VAL A 180 64.64 -5.43 23.81
C VAL A 180 66.05 -5.88 23.43
N ARG A 181 66.32 -6.14 22.14
CA ARG A 181 67.64 -6.54 21.65
C ARG A 181 68.76 -5.54 21.98
N PRO A 182 68.64 -4.22 21.74
CA PRO A 182 69.69 -3.29 22.13
C PRO A 182 69.86 -3.19 23.65
N ALA A 183 68.78 -3.21 24.43
CA ALA A 183 68.87 -3.17 25.90
C ALA A 183 69.62 -4.39 26.47
N LEU A 184 69.33 -5.60 25.97
CA LEU A 184 70.05 -6.82 26.35
C LEU A 184 71.52 -6.77 25.92
N LYS A 185 71.82 -6.20 24.75
CA LYS A 185 73.20 -6.05 24.27
C LYS A 185 74.00 -5.05 25.10
N VAL A 186 73.36 -4.03 25.68
CA VAL A 186 73.99 -3.08 26.62
C VAL A 186 74.22 -3.73 27.98
N LEU A 187 73.26 -4.53 28.49
CA LEU A 187 73.39 -5.25 29.77
C LEU A 187 74.38 -6.42 29.72
N ALA A 188 74.54 -7.06 28.55
CA ALA A 188 75.46 -8.19 28.36
C ALA A 188 76.91 -7.75 28.06
N GLN A 189 77.22 -6.44 28.03
CA GLN A 189 78.60 -5.99 28.01
C GLN A 189 79.21 -6.25 29.39
N PRO A 190 80.26 -7.09 29.52
CA PRO A 190 80.91 -7.31 30.80
C PRO A 190 81.54 -6.01 31.26
N VAL A 191 81.13 -5.53 32.44
CA VAL A 191 81.83 -4.46 33.15
C VAL A 191 83.27 -4.94 33.35
N PRO A 192 84.29 -4.28 32.77
CA PRO A 192 85.66 -4.71 32.97
C PRO A 192 86.00 -4.57 34.45
N ALA A 193 86.37 -5.70 35.07
CA ALA A 193 86.92 -5.73 36.41
C ALA A 193 88.16 -4.82 36.45
N ARG A 194 88.07 -3.73 37.21
CA ARG A 194 89.21 -2.84 37.46
C ARG A 194 90.17 -3.57 38.40
N VAL A 195 91.31 -4.00 37.87
CA VAL A 195 92.46 -4.41 38.67
C VAL A 195 93.61 -3.44 38.36
N GLY A 196 93.96 -2.64 39.37
CA GLY A 196 95.30 -2.15 39.68
C GLY A 196 96.09 -1.47 38.57
N ALA A 197 96.10 -0.14 38.60
CA ALA A 197 97.08 0.68 37.91
C ALA A 197 98.47 0.59 38.57
N ALA A 198 99.51 0.56 37.74
CA ALA A 198 100.76 1.26 38.02
C ALA A 198 101.28 1.89 36.71
N ALA A 199 101.58 3.19 36.81
CA ALA A 199 102.23 4.07 35.84
C ALA A 199 101.37 4.67 34.71
N GLY A 200 100.93 5.91 34.94
CA GLY A 200 100.36 6.80 33.93
C GLY A 200 99.79 8.10 34.48
N ALA A 201 100.45 8.71 35.47
CA ALA A 201 100.04 9.98 36.06
C ALA A 201 100.52 11.16 35.18
N ALA A 202 99.62 11.77 34.41
CA ALA A 202 99.75 13.17 33.93
C ALA A 202 98.55 13.69 33.08
N ALA A 203 97.33 13.13 33.14
CA ALA A 203 96.28 13.56 32.19
C ALA A 203 94.84 13.67 32.72
N LEU A 204 94.60 13.55 34.04
CA LEU A 204 93.23 13.53 34.57
C LEU A 204 92.96 14.56 35.68
N ASP A 205 93.92 15.42 35.99
CA ASP A 205 93.84 16.40 37.08
C ASP A 205 93.15 17.73 36.69
N ALA A 206 92.38 17.75 35.60
CA ALA A 206 91.90 18.99 34.98
C ALA A 206 90.38 19.12 34.84
N VAL A 207 89.57 18.17 35.32
CA VAL A 207 88.09 18.28 35.17
C VAL A 207 87.29 17.85 36.41
N GLU A 208 87.95 17.58 37.55
CA GLU A 208 87.28 17.30 38.83
C GLU A 208 87.17 18.55 39.71
N ALA A 209 86.73 19.66 39.12
CA ALA A 209 86.41 20.89 39.83
C ALA A 209 85.07 21.44 39.33
N GLU A 210 83.98 20.90 39.85
CA GLU A 210 82.78 21.64 40.32
C GLU A 210 81.66 20.65 40.69
N GLN A 211 81.45 20.47 41.99
CA GLN A 211 80.14 20.14 42.58
C GLN A 211 79.26 21.41 42.49
N PRO A 212 77.93 21.34 42.26
CA PRO A 212 77.03 21.02 43.37
C PRO A 212 75.69 20.30 43.04
N GLU A 213 75.29 19.50 44.03
CA GLU A 213 73.94 19.33 44.60
C GLU A 213 72.73 18.92 43.75
N ARG A 214 72.26 17.70 44.04
CA ARG A 214 70.88 17.27 43.79
C ARG A 214 70.22 17.01 45.16
N PRO A 215 69.17 17.76 45.54
CA PRO A 215 68.51 17.59 46.83
C PRO A 215 67.76 16.25 46.88
N MET A 216 67.82 15.64 48.05
CA MET A 216 67.26 14.33 48.37
C MET A 216 65.73 14.38 48.40
N LEU A 217 65.10 13.38 47.77
CA LEU A 217 63.67 13.12 47.86
C LEU A 217 63.34 12.47 49.21
N ALA A 218 62.52 13.16 50.01
CA ALA A 218 61.85 12.59 51.17
C ALA A 218 60.59 11.80 50.76
N SER A 219 60.28 10.77 51.53
CA SER A 219 59.18 9.82 51.37
C SER A 219 57.84 10.34 51.95
N PRO A 220 56.70 9.68 51.68
CA PRO A 220 55.38 10.31 51.55
C PRO A 220 54.62 10.35 52.88
N THR A 221 53.94 11.47 53.18
CA THR A 221 52.78 11.51 54.11
C THR A 221 51.95 12.79 53.92
N ALA A 222 50.64 12.57 53.71
CA ALA A 222 49.45 13.38 54.03
C ALA A 222 49.32 14.88 53.58
N ALA A 223 48.35 15.06 52.66
CA ALA A 223 47.43 16.20 52.43
C ALA A 223 47.97 17.52 51.82
N PRO A 224 47.14 18.36 51.16
CA PRO A 224 45.81 18.16 50.54
C PRO A 224 45.80 18.40 49.01
N GLN A 225 44.67 18.07 48.36
CA GLN A 225 44.30 18.41 46.97
C GLN A 225 44.96 19.70 46.43
N GLN A 226 45.82 19.58 45.43
CA GLN A 226 45.95 20.60 44.40
C GLN A 226 45.14 20.12 43.21
N ALA A 227 44.07 20.86 42.94
CA ALA A 227 43.17 20.63 41.82
C ALA A 227 43.99 20.51 40.54
N ALA A 228 44.01 19.30 39.97
CA ALA A 228 44.34 19.14 38.57
C ALA A 228 43.30 19.95 37.80
N GLU A 229 43.74 20.97 37.07
CA GLU A 229 42.82 21.77 36.25
C GLU A 229 42.09 20.83 35.28
N PRO A 230 40.75 20.92 35.21
CA PRO A 230 39.96 20.00 34.41
C PRO A 230 40.39 20.09 32.96
N THR A 231 40.58 18.92 32.35
CA THR A 231 40.97 18.85 30.95
C THR A 231 39.87 19.48 30.06
N PRO A 232 40.21 20.08 28.90
CA PRO A 232 39.20 20.70 28.03
C PRO A 232 38.05 19.76 27.63
N GLY A 233 38.31 18.45 27.57
CA GLY A 233 37.29 17.43 27.31
C GLY A 233 36.33 17.20 28.48
N GLU A 234 36.79 17.30 29.73
CA GLU A 234 35.94 17.19 30.92
C GLU A 234 35.00 18.38 31.05
N LEU A 235 35.49 19.60 30.76
CA LEU A 235 34.65 20.80 30.72
C LEU A 235 33.55 20.70 29.66
N ALA A 236 33.88 20.23 28.47
CA ALA A 236 32.89 20.03 27.41
C ALA A 236 31.83 18.96 27.79
N LEU A 237 32.22 17.91 28.51
CA LEU A 237 31.29 16.89 29.01
C LEU A 237 30.38 17.42 30.12
N GLU A 238 30.92 18.29 30.99
CA GLU A 238 30.16 18.91 32.07
C GLU A 238 29.15 19.94 31.53
N ASP A 239 29.55 20.75 30.55
CA ASP A 239 28.67 21.67 29.84
C ASP A 239 27.56 20.93 29.08
N ALA A 240 27.89 19.82 28.40
CA ALA A 240 26.88 18.99 27.73
C ALA A 240 25.88 18.38 28.72
N ARG A 241 26.33 17.92 29.90
CA ARG A 241 25.45 17.42 30.97
C ARG A 241 24.55 18.52 31.51
N LYS A 242 25.08 19.73 31.70
CA LYS A 242 24.32 20.89 32.17
C LYS A 242 23.24 21.28 31.16
N LEU A 243 23.60 21.38 29.88
CA LEU A 243 22.67 21.75 28.80
C LEU A 243 21.54 20.73 28.62
N THR A 244 21.83 19.44 28.82
CA THR A 244 20.83 18.35 28.84
C THR A 244 19.87 18.49 30.02
N ARG A 245 20.37 18.88 31.20
CA ARG A 245 19.56 19.04 32.40
C ARG A 245 18.65 20.26 32.32
N ASP A 246 19.14 21.35 31.74
CA ASP A 246 18.41 22.61 31.63
C ASP A 246 17.35 22.56 30.52
N ASN A 247 17.62 21.87 29.39
CA ASN A 247 16.72 21.81 28.24
C ASN A 247 16.64 20.41 27.60
N PRO A 248 16.02 19.42 28.27
CA PRO A 248 15.97 18.05 27.76
C PRO A 248 15.20 17.90 26.44
N ALA A 249 14.15 18.71 26.22
CA ALA A 249 13.33 18.64 25.01
C ALA A 249 14.09 19.08 23.75
N ALA A 250 14.94 20.11 23.85
CA ALA A 250 15.73 20.60 22.72
C ALA A 250 16.80 19.58 22.30
N VAL A 251 17.50 18.99 23.29
CA VAL A 251 18.52 17.95 23.04
C VAL A 251 17.89 16.70 22.43
N ALA A 252 16.70 16.28 22.89
CA ALA A 252 15.99 15.15 22.30
C ALA A 252 15.63 15.37 20.83
N ASN A 253 15.24 16.59 20.43
CA ASN A 253 14.96 16.91 19.03
C ASN A 253 16.23 16.88 18.15
N ILE A 254 17.38 17.30 18.68
CA ILE A 254 18.66 17.21 17.97
C ILE A 254 19.09 15.76 17.78
N VAL A 255 18.97 14.92 18.83
CA VAL A 255 19.27 13.49 18.71
C VAL A 255 18.29 12.81 17.74
N LYS A 256 17.01 13.20 17.76
CA LYS A 256 15.99 12.69 16.83
C LYS A 256 16.26 13.10 15.38
N THR A 257 16.75 14.31 15.12
CA THR A 257 17.10 14.73 13.75
C THR A 257 18.33 13.98 13.23
N TRP A 258 19.32 13.71 14.08
CA TRP A 258 20.47 12.88 13.71
C TRP A 258 20.11 11.42 13.47
N ILE A 259 19.18 10.86 14.26
CA ILE A 259 18.78 9.45 14.10
C ILE A 259 17.87 9.25 12.87
N ASN A 260 17.08 10.27 12.51
CA ASN A 260 16.16 10.22 11.37
C ASN A 260 16.75 10.82 10.08
N GLY A 261 17.96 11.40 10.13
CA GLY A 261 18.64 11.96 8.97
C GLY A 261 17.97 13.21 8.39
N GLU A 262 17.14 13.90 9.17
CA GLU A 262 16.35 15.03 8.69
C GLU A 262 17.05 16.34 9.08
N ALA A 263 17.66 17.01 8.11
CA ALA A 263 18.31 18.29 8.32
C ALA A 263 17.27 19.39 8.63
N PRO A 264 17.51 20.28 9.59
CA PRO A 264 16.58 21.36 9.89
C PRO A 264 16.52 22.36 8.71
N ALA A 265 15.31 22.82 8.40
CA ALA A 265 15.06 23.96 7.52
C ALA A 265 15.39 25.28 8.21
#